data_AF-A0A2E1MN00-F1
#
_entry.id   AF-A0A2E1MN00-F1
#
_cell.length_a   1.000
_cell.length_b   1.000
_cell.length_c   1.000
_cell.angle_alpha   90.00
_cell.angle_beta   90.00
_cell.angle_gamma   90.00
#
_symmetry.space_group_name_H-M   'P 1'
#
loop_
_entity.id
_entity.type
_entity.pdbx_description
1 polymer ?
#
loop_
_entity_poly.entity_id
_entity_poly.type
_entity_poly.pdbx_seq_one_letter_code
_entity_poly.pdbx_strand_id
1 'polypeptide(L)' 'MAKKIKTRRNIFSNPQLLKEWSMDLAEACGSVLIQKKPNVSKIDALVEKFVIDYNVNMEMIKNGEEKTS' A
#
# COMPACT_ATOMS: atom_id res chain seq x y z
N MET A 1 -3.51 21.57 19.24
CA MET A 1 -3.62 21.40 17.77
C MET A 1 -3.84 19.92 17.48
N ALA A 2 -5.04 19.52 17.08
CA ALA A 2 -5.33 18.12 16.74
C ALA A 2 -4.61 17.76 15.42
N LYS A 3 -3.59 16.90 15.50
CA LYS A 3 -2.98 16.29 14.30
C LYS A 3 -4.10 15.55 13.58
N LYS A 4 -4.49 16.01 12.39
CA LYS A 4 -5.34 15.26 11.47
C LYS A 4 -4.61 13.95 11.19
N ILE A 5 -5.01 12.88 11.86
CA ILE A 5 -4.60 11.52 11.52
C ILE A 5 -5.16 11.33 10.12
N LYS A 6 -4.34 11.53 9.08
CA LYS A 6 -4.69 11.12 7.73
C LYS A 6 -4.92 9.63 7.82
N THR A 7 -6.18 9.21 7.85
CA THR A 7 -6.57 7.81 7.80
C THR A 7 -5.85 7.23 6.57
N ARG A 8 -4.79 6.45 6.79
CA ARG A 8 -4.04 5.86 5.69
C ARG A 8 -5.03 4.90 5.02
N ARG A 9 -5.46 5.24 3.80
CA ARG A 9 -6.36 4.38 3.02
C ARG A 9 -5.62 3.07 2.71
N ASN A 10 -6.28 1.96 2.99
CA ASN A 10 -5.78 0.61 2.73
C ASN A 10 -5.74 0.38 1.21
N ILE A 11 -4.61 -0.06 0.66
CA ILE A 11 -4.47 -0.29 -0.80
C ILE A 11 -5.38 -1.41 -1.33
N PHE A 12 -5.83 -2.33 -0.48
CA PHE A 12 -6.72 -3.45 -0.83
C PHE A 12 -8.20 -3.08 -0.76
N SER A 13 -8.57 -1.90 -0.24
CA SER A 13 -9.99 -1.53 -0.14
C SER A 13 -10.63 -1.22 -1.50
N ASN A 14 -9.84 -0.96 -2.54
CA ASN A 14 -10.32 -0.72 -3.90
C ASN A 14 -9.22 -1.09 -4.93
N PRO A 15 -9.52 -1.82 -6.01
CA PRO A 15 -8.56 -2.13 -7.07
C PRO A 15 -7.81 -0.92 -7.65
N GLN A 16 -8.45 0.24 -7.72
CA GLN A 16 -7.83 1.49 -8.19
C GLN A 16 -6.69 1.94 -7.27
N LEU A 17 -6.82 1.77 -5.95
CA LEU A 17 -5.78 2.14 -4.98
C LEU A 17 -4.57 1.19 -5.08
N LEU A 18 -4.81 -0.10 -5.29
CA LEU A 18 -3.75 -1.08 -5.53
C LEU A 18 -3.01 -0.77 -6.84
N LYS A 19 -3.74 -0.37 -7.89
CA LYS A 19 -3.15 0.09 -9.15
C LYS A 19 -2.29 1.33 -8.94
N GLU A 20 -2.79 2.36 -8.24
CA GLU A 20 -2.02 3.57 -7.94
C GLU A 20 -0.74 3.24 -7.16
N TRP A 21 -0.84 2.39 -6.12
CA TRP A 21 0.33 1.91 -5.38
C TRP A 21 1.36 1.20 -6.28
N SER A 22 0.89 0.34 -7.21
CA SER A 22 1.79 -0.38 -8.12
C SER A 22 2.53 0.55 -9.08
N MET A 23 1.87 1.62 -9.54
CA MET A 23 2.48 2.63 -10.40
C MET A 23 3.51 3.45 -9.62
N ASP A 24 3.20 3.82 -8.38
CA ASP A 24 4.13 4.51 -7.48
C ASP A 24 5.38 3.67 -7.18
N LEU A 25 5.22 2.35 -7.01
CA LEU A 25 6.32 1.42 -6.80
C LEU A 25 7.16 1.27 -8.07
N ALA A 26 6.54 1.07 -9.23
CA ALA A 26 7.24 0.99 -10.50
C ALA A 26 8.05 2.26 -10.78
N GLU A 27 7.48 3.43 -10.46
CA GLU A 27 8.19 4.69 -10.59
C GLU A 27 9.37 4.79 -9.60
N ALA A 28 9.19 4.32 -8.36
CA ALA A 28 10.22 4.33 -7.32
C ALA A 28 11.39 3.38 -7.66
N CYS A 29 11.13 2.26 -8.35
CA CYS A 29 12.17 1.38 -8.88
C CYS A 29 13.07 2.06 -9.92
N GLY A 30 12.68 3.23 -10.42
CA GLY A 30 13.42 3.95 -11.45
C GLY A 30 13.24 3.31 -12.83
N SER A 31 14.07 3.76 -13.78
CA SER A 31 14.02 3.22 -15.14
C SER A 31 15.34 3.49 -15.84
N VAL A 32 15.91 2.44 -16.42
CA VAL A 32 17.15 2.50 -17.21
C VAL A 32 16.94 3.33 -18.49
N LEU A 33 15.75 3.25 -19.09
CA LEU A 33 15.42 3.94 -20.34
C LEU A 33 15.46 5.46 -20.22
N ILE A 34 15.05 5.99 -19.06
CA ILE A 34 15.07 7.44 -18.77
C ILE A 34 16.16 7.83 -17.76
N GLN A 35 17.11 6.92 -17.49
CA GLN A 35 18.20 7.10 -16.51
C GLN A 35 17.73 7.57 -15.12
N LYS A 36 16.50 7.18 -14.72
CA LYS A 36 15.95 7.50 -13.40
C LYS A 36 16.49 6.50 -12.40
N LYS A 37 17.24 6.99 -11.41
CA LYS A 37 17.77 6.16 -10.33
C LYS A 37 16.63 5.65 -9.42
N PRO A 38 16.75 4.43 -8.89
CA PRO A 38 15.81 3.93 -7.89
C PRO A 38 15.79 4.81 -6.64
N ASN A 39 14.61 5.05 -6.09
CA ASN A 39 14.42 5.68 -4.80
C ASN A 39 14.15 4.59 -3.75
N VAL A 40 15.23 4.06 -3.17
CA VAL A 40 15.20 2.95 -2.20
C VAL A 40 14.32 3.28 -1.00
N SER A 41 14.42 4.50 -0.46
CA SER A 41 13.60 4.92 0.69
C SER A 41 12.08 4.93 0.38
N LYS A 42 11.68 5.31 -0.85
CA LYS A 42 10.27 5.25 -1.26
C LYS A 42 9.83 3.81 -1.49
N ILE A 43 10.70 2.95 -2.04
CA ILE A 43 10.44 1.51 -2.20
C ILE A 43 10.17 0.88 -0.84
N ASP A 44 11.05 1.09 0.15
CA ASP A 44 10.90 0.52 1.50
C ASP A 44 9.57 0.96 2.13
N ALA A 45 9.24 2.25 2.05
CA ALA A 45 7.97 2.78 2.58
C ALA A 45 6.73 2.20 1.88
N LEU A 46 6.80 1.94 0.57
CA LEU A 46 5.71 1.34 -0.20
C LEU A 46 5.53 -0.15 0.12
N VAL A 47 6.62 -0.88 0.33
CA VAL A 47 6.61 -2.28 0.75
C VAL A 47 6.08 -2.42 2.17
N GLU A 48 6.54 -1.58 3.10
CA GLU A 48 6.02 -1.55 4.48
C GLU A 48 4.51 -1.27 4.48
N LYS A 49 4.06 -0.30 3.69
CA LYS A 49 2.63 0.00 3.54
C LYS A 49 1.85 -1.19 3.00
N PHE A 50 2.39 -1.92 2.04
CA PHE A 50 1.74 -3.13 1.49
C PHE A 50 1.54 -4.18 2.59
N VAL A 51 2.57 -4.46 3.38
CA VAL A 51 2.50 -5.47 4.45
C VAL A 51 1.48 -5.06 5.52
N ILE A 52 1.50 -3.80 5.96
CA ILE A 52 0.55 -3.28 6.96
C ILE A 52 -0.88 -3.40 6.44
N ASP A 53 -1.13 -2.90 5.23
CA ASP A 53 -2.47 -2.91 4.63
C ASP A 53 -2.96 -4.35 4.38
N TYR A 54 -2.06 -5.27 4.02
CA TYR A 54 -2.39 -6.67 3.77
C TYR A 54 -2.79 -7.37 5.06
N ASN A 55 -2.03 -7.18 6.14
CA ASN A 55 -2.36 -7.75 7.45
C ASN A 55 -3.73 -7.26 7.93
N VAL A 56 -4.01 -5.96 7.82
CA VAL A 56 -5.33 -5.40 8.15
C VAL A 56 -6.44 -6.03 7.29
N ASN A 57 -6.20 -6.20 5.99
CA ASN A 57 -7.18 -6.82 5.10
C ASN A 57 -7.43 -8.30 5.47
N MET A 58 -6.38 -9.03 5.85
CA MET A 58 -6.49 -10.41 6.31
C MET A 58 -7.23 -10.54 7.65
N GLU A 59 -7.01 -9.61 8.59
CA GLU A 59 -7.78 -9.55 9.84
C GLU A 59 -9.27 -9.28 9.55
N MET A 60 -9.58 -8.40 8.60
CA MET A 60 -10.97 -8.13 8.20
C MET A 60 -11.64 -9.35 7.57
N ILE A 61 -10.93 -10.11 6.73
CA ILE A 61 -11.45 -11.34 6.13
C ILE A 61 -11.71 -12.38 7.21
N LYS A 62 -10.73 -12.66 8.07
CA LYS A 62 -10.87 -13.62 9.19
C LYS A 62 -12.05 -13.27 10.11
N ASN A 63 -12.16 -12.00 10.49
CA ASN A 63 -13.24 -11.53 11.37
C ASN A 63 -14.60 -11.43 10.65
N GLY A 64 -14.60 -11.39 9.31
CA GLY A 64 -15.79 -11.42 8.47
C GLY A 64 -16.34 -12.84 8.25
N GLU A 65 -15.47 -13.85 8.24
CA GLU A 65 -15.84 -15.27 8.17
C GLU A 65 -16.51 -15.76 9.48
N GLU A 66 -16.22 -15.14 10.62
CA GLU A 66 -16.80 -15.49 11.92
C GLU A 66 -18.28 -15.09 12.13
N LYS A 67 -18.88 -14.32 11.21
CA LYS A 67 -20.31 -13.93 11.28
C LYS A 67 -21.25 -14.79 10.43
N THR A 68 -20.75 -15.88 9.86
CA THR A 68 -21.56 -16.85 9.08
C THR A 68 -21.33 -18.28 9.57
N SER A 69 -21.42 -18.51 10.88
CA SER A 69 -21.53 -19.84 11.48
C SER A 69 -22.49 -19.81 12.67
#